data_AF-A0A1G2YTF8-F1
#
_entry.id   AF-A0A1G2YTF8-F1
#
_cell.length_a   1.000
_cell.length_b   1.000
_cell.length_c   1.000
_cell.angle_alpha   90.00
_cell.angle_beta   90.00
_cell.angle_gamma   90.00
#
_symmetry.space_group_name_H-M   'P 1'
#
loop_
_entity.id
_entity.type
_entity.pdbx_description
1 polymer ?
#
loop_
_entity_poly.entity_id
_entity_poly.type
_entity_poly.pdbx_seq_one_letter_code
_entity_poly.pdbx_strand_id
1 'polypeptide(L)'
;MSLLDRFRKRTSVECRESEGLAFALETAEIFKERTFKVRGRGIRASNVPADEVARFIQEELPGYYTYATRVQTYTDRHKVRHACVEIKGWIGLSRQMNRYNPFDLTCTVKTEAPASA
;
A
#
# COMPACT_ATOMS: atom_id res chain seq x y z
N MET A 1 -5.27 5.48 -17.55
CA MET A 1 -5.94 4.26 -17.02
C MET A 1 -5.52 3.05 -17.83
N SER A 2 -5.21 1.93 -17.16
CA SER A 2 -4.78 0.69 -17.84
C SER A 2 -5.97 -0.12 -18.37
N LEU A 3 -5.72 -1.08 -19.28
CA LEU A 3 -6.73 -2.04 -19.73
C LEU A 3 -7.31 -2.85 -18.56
N LEU A 4 -6.48 -3.18 -17.56
CA LEU A 4 -6.91 -3.88 -16.34
C LEU A 4 -7.89 -3.04 -15.50
N ASP A 5 -7.70 -1.72 -15.45
CA ASP A 5 -8.62 -0.82 -14.74
C ASP A 5 -9.98 -0.76 -15.44
N ARG A 6 -10.00 -0.80 -16.79
CA ARG A 6 -11.24 -0.90 -17.57
C ARG A 6 -11.96 -2.23 -17.35
N PHE A 7 -11.24 -3.36 -17.38
CA PHE A 7 -11.80 -4.67 -17.06
C PHE A 7 -12.38 -4.73 -15.65
N ARG A 8 -11.75 -4.07 -14.68
CA ARG A 8 -12.23 -3.96 -13.30
C ARG A 8 -13.25 -2.84 -13.08
N LYS A 9 -13.70 -2.15 -14.14
CA LYS A 9 -14.67 -1.03 -14.10
C LYS A 9 -14.29 0.07 -13.10
N ARG A 10 -13.00 0.34 -12.94
CA ARG A 10 -12.50 1.43 -12.09
C ARG A 10 -12.60 2.75 -12.85
N THR A 11 -13.16 3.77 -12.23
CA THR A 11 -13.51 5.03 -12.91
C THR A 11 -12.60 6.22 -12.56
N SER A 12 -11.89 6.19 -11.44
CA SER A 12 -11.09 7.32 -10.93
C SER A 12 -9.72 6.87 -10.39
N VAL A 13 -8.89 6.30 -11.27
CA VAL A 13 -7.57 5.78 -10.86
C VAL A 13 -6.56 6.92 -10.80
N GLU A 14 -6.15 7.28 -9.59
CA GLU A 14 -4.99 8.13 -9.34
C GLU A 14 -3.83 7.27 -8.84
N CYS A 15 -2.63 7.55 -9.35
CA CYS A 15 -1.39 6.91 -8.90
C CYS A 15 -0.42 8.01 -8.48
N ARG A 16 0.09 7.92 -7.26
CA ARG A 16 1.12 8.81 -6.73
C ARG A 16 2.26 7.98 -6.19
N GLU A 17 3.48 8.43 -6.44
CA GLU A 17 4.70 7.82 -5.93
C GLU A 17 5.46 8.86 -5.12
N SER A 18 6.05 8.44 -4.00
CA SER A 18 6.89 9.29 -3.16
C SER A 18 7.96 8.45 -2.47
N GLU A 19 9.04 9.10 -2.10
CA GLU A 19 10.08 8.52 -1.27
C GLU A 19 9.64 8.47 0.20
N GLY A 20 10.14 7.47 0.92
CA GLY A 20 9.80 7.24 2.32
C GLY A 20 8.42 6.62 2.53
N LEU A 21 7.95 6.71 3.78
CA LEU A 21 6.73 6.06 4.28
C LEU A 21 5.57 7.03 4.53
N ALA A 22 5.81 8.35 4.43
CA ALA A 22 4.82 9.38 4.76
C ALA A 22 3.49 9.19 3.99
N PHE A 23 3.56 8.94 2.68
CA PHE A 23 2.36 8.67 1.87
C PHE A 23 1.58 7.43 2.29
N ALA A 24 2.24 6.41 2.85
CA ALA A 24 1.54 5.23 3.35
C ALA A 24 0.72 5.59 4.60
N LEU A 25 1.31 6.37 5.51
CA LEU A 25 0.67 6.87 6.73
C LEU A 25 -0.48 7.82 6.43
N GLU A 26 -0.26 8.80 5.54
CA GLU A 26 -1.31 9.71 5.08
C GLU A 26 -2.48 8.95 4.46
N THR A 27 -2.20 7.91 3.66
CA THR A 27 -3.25 7.10 3.07
C THR A 27 -4.04 6.30 4.13
N ALA A 28 -3.36 5.78 5.15
CA ALA A 28 -4.05 5.11 6.25
C ALA A 28 -5.00 6.08 6.98
N GLU A 29 -4.56 7.30 7.25
CA GLU A 29 -5.38 8.34 7.90
C GLU A 29 -6.58 8.78 7.04
N ILE A 30 -6.37 9.00 5.73
CA ILE A 30 -7.46 9.36 4.80
C ILE A 30 -8.57 8.29 4.78
N PHE A 31 -8.20 7.03 4.98
CA PHE A 31 -9.12 5.89 4.97
C PHE A 31 -9.32 5.30 6.37
N LYS A 32 -9.24 6.10 7.44
CA LYS A 32 -9.27 5.60 8.82
C LYS A 32 -10.52 4.82 9.22
N GLU A 33 -11.66 5.09 8.59
CA GLU A 33 -12.93 4.39 8.82
C GLU A 33 -13.00 3.03 8.11
N ARG A 34 -11.92 2.62 7.42
CA ARG A 34 -11.85 1.38 6.66
C ARG A 34 -10.94 0.38 7.36
N THR A 35 -11.16 -0.88 7.01
CA THR A 35 -10.22 -1.95 7.32
C THR A 35 -9.36 -2.27 6.12
N PHE A 36 -8.19 -2.83 6.41
CA PHE A 36 -7.13 -3.05 5.46
C PHE A 36 -6.70 -4.51 5.44
N LYS A 37 -6.23 -4.91 4.27
CA LYS A 37 -5.49 -6.13 4.03
C LYS A 37 -4.02 -5.78 3.94
N VAL A 38 -3.20 -6.36 4.80
CA VAL A 38 -1.75 -6.17 4.80
C VAL A 38 -1.08 -7.45 4.32
N ARG A 39 -0.18 -7.35 3.34
CA ARG A 39 0.61 -8.48 2.83
C ARG A 39 2.05 -8.07 2.64
N GLY A 40 2.97 -8.79 3.28
CA GLY A 40 4.41 -8.63 3.13
C GLY A 40 5.12 -9.97 3.29
N ARG A 41 6.45 -9.94 3.37
CA ARG A 41 7.26 -11.14 3.64
C ARG A 41 6.90 -11.70 5.02
N GLY A 42 6.31 -12.90 5.06
CA GLY A 42 5.90 -13.56 6.31
C GLY A 42 4.61 -13.02 6.95
N ILE A 43 3.98 -11.98 6.39
CA ILE A 43 2.80 -11.34 6.99
C ILE A 43 1.64 -11.35 6.00
N ARG A 44 0.48 -11.86 6.46
CA ARG A 44 -0.80 -11.78 5.76
C ARG A 44 -1.90 -11.55 6.78
N ALA A 45 -2.41 -10.32 6.83
CA ALA A 45 -3.49 -9.92 7.72
C ALA A 45 -4.65 -9.33 6.90
N SER A 46 -5.86 -9.50 7.43
CA SER A 46 -7.11 -8.95 6.89
C SER A 46 -7.89 -8.33 8.04
N ASN A 47 -8.84 -7.46 7.72
CA ASN A 47 -9.63 -6.72 8.71
C ASN A 47 -8.79 -5.87 9.69
N VAL A 48 -7.63 -5.38 9.24
CA VAL A 48 -6.72 -4.58 10.08
C VAL A 48 -7.22 -3.13 10.12
N PRO A 49 -7.42 -2.52 11.30
CA PRO A 49 -7.83 -1.12 11.39
C PRO A 49 -6.66 -0.16 11.05
N ALA A 50 -6.98 1.09 10.74
CA ALA A 50 -6.01 2.05 10.21
C ALA A 50 -4.88 2.42 11.18
N ASP A 51 -5.19 2.48 12.47
CA ASP A 51 -4.25 2.71 13.57
C ASP A 51 -3.23 1.57 13.69
N GLU A 52 -3.67 0.31 13.58
CA GLU A 52 -2.75 -0.83 13.55
C GLU A 52 -1.88 -0.86 12.29
N VAL A 53 -2.42 -0.42 11.14
CA VAL A 53 -1.64 -0.23 9.91
C VAL A 53 -0.56 0.83 10.12
N ALA A 54 -0.91 1.97 10.72
CA ALA A 54 0.05 3.04 10.99
C ALA A 54 1.15 2.58 11.95
N ARG A 55 0.77 1.88 13.03
CA ARG A 55 1.69 1.27 13.99
C ARG A 55 2.63 0.29 13.29
N PHE A 56 2.10 -0.62 12.47
CA PHE A 56 2.91 -1.55 11.69
C PHE A 56 3.93 -0.83 10.79
N ILE A 57 3.52 0.23 10.09
CA ILE A 57 4.43 1.00 9.21
C ILE A 57 5.54 1.69 10.01
N GLN A 58 5.26 2.17 11.22
CA GLN A 58 6.22 2.93 12.04
C GLN A 58 7.15 2.03 12.86
N GLU A 59 6.62 0.94 13.42
CA GLU A 59 7.33 0.13 14.41
C GLU A 59 7.95 -1.15 13.82
N GLU A 60 7.27 -1.78 12.85
CA GLU A 60 7.67 -3.10 12.33
C GLU A 60 8.55 -3.01 11.07
N LEU A 61 8.54 -1.87 10.38
CA LEU A 61 9.40 -1.65 9.22
C LEU A 61 10.82 -1.27 9.67
N PRO A 62 11.87 -1.98 9.22
CA PRO A 62 13.23 -1.70 9.68
C PRO A 62 13.72 -0.29 9.32
N GLY A 63 14.17 0.49 10.31
CA GLY A 63 14.59 1.88 10.10
C GLY A 63 15.84 2.08 9.23
N TYR A 64 16.63 1.03 8.99
CA TYR A 64 17.86 1.08 8.20
C TYR A 64 17.65 0.85 6.69
N TYR A 65 16.39 0.71 6.25
CA TYR A 65 16.02 0.60 4.85
C TYR A 65 15.70 1.97 4.26
N THR A 66 15.98 2.13 2.96
CA THR A 66 15.38 3.19 2.16
C THR A 66 14.04 2.71 1.63
N TYR A 67 13.02 3.56 1.71
CA TYR A 67 11.66 3.21 1.29
C TYR A 67 11.20 4.06 0.12
N ALA A 68 10.37 3.46 -0.73
CA ALA A 68 9.50 4.18 -1.66
C ALA A 68 8.07 3.66 -1.50
N THR A 69 7.12 4.59 -1.53
CA THR A 69 5.71 4.30 -1.44
C THR A 69 5.01 4.67 -2.73
N ARG A 70 4.23 3.73 -3.26
CA ARG A 70 3.30 3.95 -4.36
C ARG A 70 1.88 3.80 -3.85
N VAL A 71 1.07 4.84 -4.02
CA VAL A 71 -0.35 4.82 -3.66
C VAL A 71 -1.17 4.84 -4.93
N GLN A 72 -2.09 3.89 -5.04
CA GLN A 72 -3.13 3.87 -6.06
C GLN A 72 -4.49 4.01 -5.39
N THR A 73 -5.17 5.13 -5.62
CA THR A 73 -6.56 5.32 -5.20
C THR A 73 -7.49 5.12 -6.39
N TYR A 74 -8.62 4.45 -6.18
CA TYR A 74 -9.60 4.20 -7.23
C TYR A 74 -11.00 4.03 -6.66
N THR A 75 -12.02 4.42 -7.42
CA THR A 75 -13.40 4.05 -7.13
C THR A 75 -13.77 2.77 -7.87
N ASP A 76 -14.34 1.81 -7.15
CA ASP A 76 -14.83 0.55 -7.73
C ASP A 76 -16.25 0.70 -8.33
N ARG A 77 -16.74 -0.32 -9.03
CA ARG A 77 -18.07 -0.38 -9.66
C ARG A 77 -19.23 -0.06 -8.71
N HIS A 78 -19.06 -0.32 -7.41
CA HIS A 78 -20.03 -0.03 -6.36
C HIS A 78 -19.94 1.42 -5.83
N LYS A 79 -19.21 2.30 -6.52
CA LYS A 79 -18.93 3.69 -6.10
C LYS A 79 -18.18 3.82 -4.76
N VAL A 80 -17.54 2.74 -4.31
CA VAL A 80 -16.71 2.73 -3.09
C VAL A 80 -15.30 3.15 -3.43
N ARG A 81 -14.74 4.12 -2.69
CA ARG A 81 -13.34 4.52 -2.80
C ARG A 81 -12.43 3.50 -2.15
N HIS A 82 -11.37 3.14 -2.84
CA HIS A 82 -10.33 2.23 -2.38
C HIS A 82 -8.95 2.85 -2.50
N ALA A 83 -8.03 2.37 -1.66
CA ALA A 83 -6.61 2.64 -1.75
C ALA A 83 -5.83 1.34 -1.78
N CYS A 84 -4.75 1.33 -2.55
CA CYS A 84 -3.74 0.29 -2.59
C CYS A 84 -2.39 0.97 -2.45
N VAL A 85 -1.75 0.75 -1.31
CA VAL A 85 -0.41 1.23 -1.01
C VAL A 85 0.56 0.08 -1.23
N GLU A 86 1.61 0.32 -1.99
CA GLU A 86 2.74 -0.58 -2.16
C GLU A 86 3.96 0.12 -1.58
N ILE A 87 4.53 -0.45 -0.53
CA ILE A 87 5.74 -0.01 0.14
C ILE A 87 6.87 -0.93 -0.31
N LYS A 88 7.92 -0.34 -0.87
CA LYS A 88 9.12 -1.07 -1.27
C LYS A 88 10.29 -0.54 -0.44
N GLY A 89 10.97 -1.45 0.26
CA GLY A 89 12.18 -1.16 1.00
C GLY A 89 13.38 -1.85 0.35
N TRP A 90 14.53 -1.20 0.32
CA TRP A 90 15.82 -1.81 -0.01
C TRP A 90 16.93 -1.32 0.91
N ILE A 91 18.01 -2.09 0.98
CA ILE A 91 19.24 -1.76 1.69
C ILE A 91 20.44 -1.90 0.75
N GLY A 92 21.40 -0.99 0.83
CA GLY A 92 22.60 -0.98 -0.03
C GLY A 92 22.40 -0.20 -1.33
N LEU A 93 22.94 -0.72 -2.45
CA LEU A 93 22.85 -0.07 -3.76
C LEU A 93 21.38 0.12 -4.18
N SER A 94 21.12 1.22 -4.89
CA SER A 94 19.77 1.57 -5.33
C SER A 94 19.13 0.44 -6.17
N ARG A 95 17.80 0.36 -6.13
CA ARG A 95 17.02 -0.60 -6.91
C ARG A 95 17.33 -0.57 -8.43
N GLN A 96 17.82 0.55 -8.96
CA GLN A 96 18.25 0.66 -10.35
C GLN A 96 19.54 -0.12 -10.63
N MET A 97 20.42 -0.24 -9.64
CA MET A 97 21.71 -0.91 -9.77
C MET A 97 21.65 -2.40 -9.41
N ASN A 98 20.67 -2.83 -8.61
CA ASN A 98 20.49 -4.24 -8.28
C ASN A 98 19.01 -4.66 -8.35
N ARG A 99 18.64 -5.30 -9.45
CA ARG A 99 17.27 -5.75 -9.73
C ARG A 99 16.84 -6.93 -8.85
N TYR A 100 17.78 -7.66 -8.26
CA TYR A 100 17.53 -8.86 -7.47
C TYR A 100 18.34 -8.81 -6.17
N ASN A 101 17.99 -7.87 -5.31
CA ASN A 101 18.52 -7.85 -3.96
C ASN A 101 17.63 -8.76 -3.08
N PRO A 102 18.16 -9.86 -2.52
CA PRO A 102 17.38 -10.79 -1.69
C PRO A 102 16.89 -10.18 -0.38
N PHE A 103 17.43 -9.01 -0.02
CA PHE A 103 17.02 -8.23 1.14
C PHE A 103 15.90 -7.23 0.83
N ASP A 104 15.51 -7.06 -0.43
CA ASP A 104 14.40 -6.18 -0.78
C ASP A 104 13.10 -6.64 -0.11
N LEU A 105 12.39 -5.68 0.44
CA LEU A 105 11.12 -5.87 1.10
C LEU A 105 10.02 -5.24 0.26
N THR A 106 8.92 -5.97 0.08
CA THR A 106 7.70 -5.40 -0.49
C THR A 106 6.55 -5.69 0.46
N CYS A 107 5.84 -4.63 0.85
CA CYS A 107 4.62 -4.70 1.62
C CYS A 107 3.50 -4.03 0.82
N THR A 108 2.31 -4.61 0.89
CA THR A 108 1.11 -4.07 0.25
C THR A 108 0.03 -3.92 1.29
N VAL A 109 -0.55 -2.73 1.37
CA VAL A 109 -1.65 -2.37 2.25
C VAL A 109 -2.81 -1.93 1.39
N LYS A 110 -3.94 -2.64 1.45
CA LYS A 110 -5.08 -2.40 0.56
C LYS A 110 -6.35 -2.28 1.37
N THR A 111 -7.19 -1.27 1.09
CA THR A 111 -8.51 -1.19 1.71
C THR A 111 -9.38 -2.38 1.29
N GLU A 112 -10.05 -2.99 2.25
CA GLU A 112 -11.00 -4.08 2.01
C GLU A 112 -12.35 -3.51 1.56
N ALA A 113 -13.22 -4.38 1.04
CA ALA A 113 -14.62 -4.03 0.82
C ALA A 113 -15.28 -3.76 2.17
N PRO A 114 -16.25 -2.83 2.28
CA PRO A 114 -16.95 -2.63 3.54
C PRO A 114 -17.62 -3.95 3.94
N ALA A 115 -17.58 -4.30 5.23
CA ALA A 115 -18.17 -5.53 5.75
C ALA A 115 -19.71 -5.57 5.68
N SER A 116 -20.34 -4.60 5.02
CA SER A 116 -21.80 -4.53 4.84
C SER A 116 -22.11 -3.91 3.49
N ALA A 117 -22.76 -4.70 2.63
CA ALA A 117 -23.56 -4.27 1.48
C ALA A 117 -24.91 -5.00 1.57
#